data_AF-A0A928VN14-F1
#
_entry.id   AF-A0A928VN14-F1
#
_cell.length_a   1.000
_cell.length_b   1.000
_cell.length_c   1.000
_cell.angle_alpha   90.00
_cell.angle_beta   90.00
_cell.angle_gamma   90.00
#
_symmetry.space_group_name_H-M   'P 1'
#
loop_
_entity.id
_entity.type
_entity.pdbx_description
1 polymer ?
#
loop_
_entity_poly.entity_id
_entity_poly.type
_entity_poly.pdbx_seq_one_letter_code
_entity_poly.pdbx_strand_id
1 'polypeptide(L)'
;MPVDLPPPTETITPTSPAVGLLQRWRQTAERYLAQSGSQIGWAIGLASLSAIGVGMNPPLLQPVERQMQQQFWQVRGSLAPPADIVIVGIDANTLTQISGWPLDRSNYARVIDQLLGAGARGVAVDILFDVPRGPGQIAAQIDQCGSQGLGAGDQLFRQVLRQYGDRVTLATSFEVIAGDAGGALSRSRLVVPHCALAAPNTRFGSIDFITEGGQNRPTFHQLGHRALTRRRQQSDVDRMLLDDYKIKSFAQSALDAAKIAYPPVQGDDIYFYGGRGTFPTFSLADILLPDNWQSKFQSGEFFRNKLILIGMADDTQLDIVDTPLGRMAGVELHANAIATILQSRALRPIFPNTWMTAGIVFLAVLAAAAVQSQAKQPRSRFLWALGLSCAWAAAGFLLLSQASLLLPTVLPIGAIASTGAAYFGFDVARDQRNRKQLESSLKDRSRDPVVRDIINQQTDETLKQVLLEGRQQELLGARIGGGRYQTRRASTRITRCPDWRRALSDYPNSWDGWVW
;
A
#
# COMPACT_ATOMS: atom_id res chain seq x y z
N MET A 1 -82.65 -22.27 -49.54
CA MET A 1 -81.33 -22.11 -50.18
C MET A 1 -80.55 -21.12 -49.33
N PRO A 2 -79.42 -21.52 -48.71
CA PRO A 2 -78.62 -20.61 -47.90
C PRO A 2 -77.70 -19.76 -48.80
N VAL A 3 -77.47 -18.52 -48.37
CA VAL A 3 -76.59 -17.53 -49.02
C VAL A 3 -75.23 -17.59 -48.34
N ASP A 4 -74.18 -17.86 -49.11
CA ASP A 4 -72.78 -17.87 -48.64
C ASP A 4 -72.30 -16.44 -48.33
N LEU A 5 -71.66 -16.27 -47.16
CA LEU A 5 -70.89 -15.07 -46.79
C LEU A 5 -69.40 -15.31 -47.08
N PRO A 6 -68.64 -14.30 -47.58
CA PRO A 6 -67.21 -14.44 -47.81
C PRO A 6 -66.41 -14.35 -46.48
N PRO A 7 -65.19 -14.91 -46.41
CA PRO A 7 -64.40 -14.93 -45.19
C PRO A 7 -63.81 -13.54 -44.86
N PRO A 8 -63.52 -13.25 -43.58
CA PRO A 8 -62.99 -11.96 -43.18
C PRO A 8 -61.52 -11.81 -43.58
N THR A 9 -61.18 -10.68 -44.20
CA THR A 9 -59.82 -10.22 -44.43
C THR A 9 -59.15 -9.79 -43.12
N GLU A 10 -58.08 -10.47 -42.72
CA GLU A 10 -57.19 -10.04 -41.65
C GLU A 10 -56.45 -8.74 -42.05
N THR A 11 -56.79 -7.64 -41.38
CA THR A 11 -55.99 -6.40 -41.42
C THR A 11 -54.75 -6.55 -40.56
N ILE A 12 -53.59 -6.75 -41.19
CA ILE A 12 -52.29 -6.65 -40.53
C ILE A 12 -52.00 -5.16 -40.28
N THR A 13 -52.03 -4.74 -39.01
CA THR A 13 -51.59 -3.40 -38.61
C THR A 13 -50.06 -3.33 -38.60
N PRO A 14 -49.44 -2.33 -39.25
CA PRO A 14 -47.98 -2.19 -39.25
C PRO A 14 -47.52 -1.70 -37.88
N THR A 15 -46.69 -2.50 -37.20
CA THR A 15 -46.01 -2.08 -35.97
C THR A 15 -45.03 -0.94 -36.28
N SER A 16 -45.09 0.15 -35.53
CA SER A 16 -44.20 1.29 -35.77
C SER A 16 -42.73 0.87 -35.53
N PRO A 17 -41.78 1.36 -36.35
CA PRO A 17 -40.37 0.97 -36.24
C PRO A 17 -39.74 1.29 -34.86
N ALA A 18 -40.30 2.27 -34.13
CA ALA A 18 -39.88 2.62 -32.77
C ALA A 18 -40.25 1.53 -31.74
N VAL A 19 -41.42 0.89 -31.88
CA VAL A 19 -41.85 -0.22 -31.00
C VAL A 19 -41.01 -1.47 -31.26
N GLY A 20 -40.68 -1.75 -32.53
CA GLY A 20 -39.79 -2.85 -32.90
C GLY A 20 -38.35 -2.67 -32.38
N LEU A 21 -37.81 -1.44 -32.38
CA LEU A 21 -36.51 -1.13 -31.81
C LEU A 21 -36.49 -1.29 -30.29
N LEU A 22 -37.51 -0.80 -29.58
CA LEU A 22 -37.64 -0.95 -28.13
C LEU A 22 -37.80 -2.41 -27.70
N GLN A 23 -38.57 -3.21 -28.45
CA GLN A 23 -38.69 -4.66 -28.20
C GLN A 23 -37.40 -5.41 -28.47
N ARG A 24 -36.67 -5.08 -29.55
CA ARG A 24 -35.34 -5.66 -29.81
C ARG A 24 -34.36 -5.28 -28.70
N TRP A 25 -34.32 -4.02 -28.26
CA TRP A 25 -33.50 -3.58 -27.14
C TRP A 25 -33.85 -4.32 -25.85
N ARG A 26 -35.14 -4.45 -25.52
CA ARG A 26 -35.62 -5.16 -24.34
C ARG A 26 -35.26 -6.65 -24.37
N GLN A 27 -35.48 -7.33 -25.49
CA GLN A 27 -35.11 -8.74 -25.64
C GLN A 27 -33.60 -8.96 -25.62
N THR A 28 -32.81 -8.03 -26.17
CA THR A 28 -31.35 -8.10 -26.14
C THR A 28 -30.85 -7.87 -24.72
N ALA A 29 -31.41 -6.89 -24.00
CA ALA A 29 -31.11 -6.59 -22.60
C ALA A 29 -31.49 -7.74 -21.66
N GLU A 30 -32.67 -8.35 -21.83
CA GLU A 30 -33.11 -9.51 -21.04
C GLU A 30 -32.21 -10.73 -21.26
N ARG A 31 -31.78 -11.01 -22.50
CA ARG A 31 -30.78 -12.06 -22.78
C ARG A 31 -29.42 -11.73 -22.19
N TYR A 32 -29.00 -10.47 -22.22
CA TYR A 32 -27.73 -10.04 -21.64
C TYR A 32 -27.72 -10.14 -20.11
N LEU A 33 -28.81 -9.74 -19.46
CA LEU A 33 -29.02 -9.82 -18.00
C LEU A 33 -29.11 -11.27 -17.53
N ALA A 34 -29.83 -12.14 -18.25
CA ALA A 34 -29.92 -13.55 -17.92
C ALA A 34 -28.59 -14.31 -18.13
N GLN A 35 -27.76 -13.89 -19.10
CA GLN A 35 -26.46 -14.50 -19.38
C GLN A 35 -25.30 -13.92 -18.56
N SER A 36 -25.39 -12.67 -18.09
CA SER A 36 -24.30 -11.95 -17.42
C SER A 36 -24.62 -11.61 -15.96
N GLY A 37 -25.78 -12.02 -15.44
CA GLY A 37 -26.21 -11.72 -14.07
C GLY A 37 -25.20 -12.19 -13.00
N SER A 38 -24.54 -13.32 -13.22
CA SER A 38 -23.45 -13.78 -12.33
C SER A 38 -22.24 -12.85 -12.39
N GLN A 39 -21.83 -12.38 -13.57
CA GLN A 39 -20.69 -11.47 -13.75
C GLN A 39 -20.96 -10.10 -13.09
N ILE A 40 -22.17 -9.55 -13.26
CA ILE A 40 -22.56 -8.27 -12.66
C ILE A 40 -22.62 -8.41 -11.12
N GLY A 41 -23.19 -9.49 -10.60
CA GLY A 41 -23.22 -9.77 -9.17
C GLY A 41 -21.82 -9.84 -8.55
N TRP A 42 -20.88 -10.51 -9.23
CA TRP A 42 -19.48 -10.57 -8.78
C TRP A 42 -18.78 -9.21 -8.79
N ALA A 43 -18.97 -8.41 -9.84
CA ALA A 43 -18.40 -7.07 -9.91
C ALA A 43 -18.92 -6.17 -8.79
N ILE A 44 -20.22 -6.20 -8.52
CA ILE A 44 -20.82 -5.45 -7.40
C ILE A 44 -20.28 -5.94 -6.06
N GLY A 45 -20.17 -7.26 -5.87
CA GLY A 45 -19.63 -7.86 -4.64
C GLY A 45 -18.18 -7.43 -4.36
N LEU A 46 -17.31 -7.51 -5.36
CA LEU A 46 -15.90 -7.10 -5.23
C LEU A 46 -15.74 -5.59 -5.06
N ALA A 47 -16.50 -4.78 -5.79
CA ALA A 47 -16.52 -3.34 -5.60
C ALA A 47 -16.96 -2.97 -4.17
N SER A 48 -18.02 -3.61 -3.67
CA SER A 48 -18.53 -3.39 -2.31
C SER A 48 -17.49 -3.79 -1.27
N LEU A 49 -16.87 -4.97 -1.40
CA LEU A 49 -15.84 -5.44 -0.47
C LEU A 49 -14.63 -4.51 -0.45
N SER A 50 -14.16 -4.06 -1.62
CA SER A 50 -13.07 -3.09 -1.73
C SER A 50 -13.42 -1.76 -1.07
N ALA A 51 -14.63 -1.24 -1.33
CA ALA A 51 -15.08 0.03 -0.77
C ALA A 51 -15.22 -0.05 0.75
N ILE A 52 -15.84 -1.12 1.27
CA ILE A 52 -15.94 -1.37 2.72
C ILE A 52 -14.54 -1.48 3.33
N GLY A 53 -13.62 -2.22 2.70
CA GLY A 53 -12.24 -2.34 3.17
C GLY A 53 -11.52 -0.99 3.24
N VAL A 54 -11.69 -0.13 2.22
CA VAL A 54 -11.15 1.23 2.23
C VAL A 54 -11.80 2.07 3.34
N GLY A 55 -13.12 2.04 3.46
CA GLY A 55 -13.88 2.82 4.44
C GLY A 55 -13.56 2.45 5.89
N MET A 56 -13.38 1.16 6.16
CA MET A 56 -13.02 0.64 7.49
C MET A 56 -11.53 0.79 7.82
N ASN A 57 -10.66 0.87 6.81
CA ASN A 57 -9.20 0.96 6.93
C ASN A 57 -8.60 -0.03 7.97
N PRO A 58 -8.83 -1.34 7.82
CA PRO A 58 -8.48 -2.32 8.84
C PRO A 58 -6.96 -2.40 9.04
N PRO A 59 -6.47 -2.53 10.29
CA PRO A 59 -5.03 -2.57 10.59
C PRO A 59 -4.25 -3.67 9.85
N LEU A 60 -4.90 -4.78 9.51
CA LEU A 60 -4.29 -5.90 8.79
C LEU A 60 -3.88 -5.56 7.34
N LEU A 61 -4.54 -4.58 6.72
CA LEU A 61 -4.24 -4.18 5.33
C LEU A 61 -3.27 -3.01 5.23
N GLN A 62 -3.12 -2.23 6.30
CA GLN A 62 -2.23 -1.07 6.32
C GLN A 62 -0.79 -1.43 5.94
N PRO A 63 -0.16 -2.52 6.44
CA PRO A 63 1.21 -2.88 6.05
C PRO A 63 1.38 -3.12 4.54
N VAL A 64 0.37 -3.72 3.89
CA VAL A 64 0.42 -3.99 2.44
C VAL A 64 0.29 -2.70 1.64
N GLU A 65 -0.60 -1.80 2.07
CA GLU A 65 -0.73 -0.46 1.47
C GLU A 65 0.56 0.35 1.64
N ARG A 66 1.19 0.29 2.84
CA ARG A 66 2.50 0.92 3.10
C ARG A 66 3.60 0.35 2.23
N GLN A 67 3.62 -0.97 2.01
CA GLN A 67 4.58 -1.59 1.10
C GLN A 67 4.40 -1.10 -0.35
N MET A 68 3.16 -0.92 -0.81
CA MET A 68 2.90 -0.33 -2.14
C MET A 68 3.39 1.13 -2.21
N GLN A 69 3.16 1.92 -1.15
CA GLN A 69 3.69 3.29 -1.06
C GLN A 69 5.22 3.34 -1.04
N GLN A 70 5.88 2.39 -0.36
CA GLN A 70 7.34 2.24 -0.38
C GLN A 70 7.87 2.03 -1.80
N GLN A 71 7.20 1.19 -2.61
CA GLN A 71 7.55 1.00 -4.01
C GLN A 71 7.43 2.31 -4.81
N PHE A 72 6.41 3.12 -4.55
CA PHE A 72 6.29 4.44 -5.18
C PHE A 72 7.46 5.36 -4.85
N TRP A 73 7.95 5.36 -3.62
CA TRP A 73 9.14 6.14 -3.26
C TRP A 73 10.40 5.66 -3.99
N GLN A 74 10.59 4.34 -4.09
CA GLN A 74 11.72 3.75 -4.80
C GLN A 74 11.70 4.09 -6.29
N VAL A 75 10.53 4.01 -6.93
CA VAL A 75 10.36 4.36 -8.36
C VAL A 75 10.55 5.86 -8.60
N ARG A 76 10.06 6.71 -7.69
CA ARG A 76 10.23 8.17 -7.81
C ARG A 76 11.70 8.57 -7.63
N GLY A 77 12.44 7.83 -6.80
CA GLY A 77 13.83 8.14 -6.44
C GLY A 77 13.96 9.36 -5.53
N SER A 78 15.21 9.84 -5.42
CA SER A 78 15.56 11.03 -4.65
C SER A 78 15.31 12.31 -5.46
N LEU A 79 14.79 13.33 -4.78
CA LEU A 79 14.59 14.69 -5.25
C LEU A 79 15.58 15.61 -4.54
N ALA A 80 15.93 16.72 -5.19
CA ALA A 80 16.72 17.76 -4.56
C ALA A 80 15.96 18.35 -3.35
N PRO A 81 16.54 18.35 -2.14
CA PRO A 81 15.91 18.99 -0.99
C PRO A 81 16.05 20.52 -1.06
N PRO A 82 15.32 21.26 -0.21
CA PRO A 82 15.56 22.69 -0.02
C PRO A 82 17.04 22.97 0.32
N ALA A 83 17.69 23.85 -0.44
CA ALA A 83 19.11 24.17 -0.28
C ALA A 83 19.44 24.98 0.99
N ASP A 84 18.41 25.47 1.68
CA ASP A 84 18.48 26.25 2.92
C ASP A 84 18.45 25.39 4.19
N ILE A 85 18.31 24.06 4.07
CA ILE A 85 18.41 23.11 5.19
C ILE A 85 19.76 22.42 5.12
N VAL A 86 20.55 22.50 6.20
CA VAL A 86 21.87 21.86 6.29
C VAL A 86 21.96 21.07 7.59
N ILE A 87 22.59 19.91 7.51
CA ILE A 87 22.86 19.05 8.66
C ILE A 87 24.33 19.21 9.05
N VAL A 88 24.54 19.35 10.35
CA VAL A 88 25.82 19.31 11.02
C VAL A 88 25.84 18.05 11.87
N GLY A 89 26.48 17.02 11.34
CA GLY A 89 26.50 15.69 11.91
C GLY A 89 27.56 15.53 12.99
N ILE A 90 27.17 14.97 14.12
CA ILE A 90 28.09 14.38 15.10
C ILE A 90 28.43 12.99 14.57
N ASP A 91 29.53 12.92 13.85
CA ASP A 91 30.01 11.74 13.11
C ASP A 91 31.24 11.11 13.78
N ALA A 92 31.74 10.00 13.24
CA ALA A 92 32.94 9.35 13.78
C ALA A 92 34.15 10.31 13.79
N ASN A 93 34.24 11.21 12.82
CA ASN A 93 35.27 12.23 12.75
C ASN A 93 35.20 13.21 13.94
N THR A 94 34.01 13.67 14.29
CA THR A 94 33.77 14.50 15.48
C THR A 94 34.13 13.77 16.76
N LEU A 95 33.70 12.52 16.89
CA LEU A 95 33.93 11.73 18.10
C LEU A 95 35.40 11.37 18.32
N THR A 96 36.20 11.32 17.25
CA THR A 96 37.63 11.01 17.31
C THR A 96 38.50 12.26 17.44
N GLN A 97 38.21 13.33 16.70
CA GLN A 97 39.05 14.53 16.67
C GLN A 97 38.70 15.58 17.75
N ILE A 98 37.43 15.69 18.14
CA ILE A 98 36.96 16.74 19.06
C ILE A 98 36.80 16.19 20.48
N SER A 99 35.87 15.25 20.68
CA SER A 99 35.73 14.50 21.92
C SER A 99 34.82 13.29 21.72
N GLY A 100 35.03 12.23 22.51
CA GLY A 100 34.15 11.06 22.51
C GLY A 100 32.70 11.37 22.89
N TRP A 101 31.83 10.37 22.74
CA TRP A 101 30.43 10.48 23.16
C TRP A 101 30.31 10.22 24.67
N PRO A 102 29.52 11.02 25.40
CA PRO A 102 28.78 12.17 24.92
C PRO A 102 29.61 13.46 24.82
N LEU A 103 29.38 14.23 23.74
CA LEU A 103 30.09 15.48 23.44
C LEU A 103 29.99 16.51 24.59
N ASP A 104 31.10 17.17 24.91
CA ASP A 104 31.11 18.26 25.89
C ASP A 104 30.28 19.46 25.40
N ARG A 105 29.51 20.09 26.30
CA ARG A 105 28.60 21.19 25.94
C ARG A 105 29.29 22.48 25.51
N SER A 106 30.57 22.66 25.83
CA SER A 106 31.38 23.71 25.23
C SER A 106 31.48 23.58 23.71
N ASN A 107 31.40 22.38 23.14
CA ASN A 107 31.42 22.16 21.69
C ASN A 107 30.10 22.58 21.05
N TYR A 108 28.95 22.23 21.65
CA TYR A 108 27.64 22.72 21.21
C TYR A 108 27.57 24.25 21.30
N ALA A 109 28.10 24.84 22.37
CA ALA A 109 28.12 26.29 22.53
C ALA A 109 28.95 26.98 21.43
N ARG A 110 30.17 26.49 21.17
CA ARG A 110 31.06 27.04 20.14
C ARG A 110 30.49 26.92 18.73
N VAL A 111 29.94 25.76 18.38
CA VAL A 111 29.37 25.56 17.04
C VAL A 111 28.13 26.44 16.83
N ILE A 112 27.27 26.58 17.85
CA ILE A 112 26.09 27.46 17.77
C ILE A 112 26.52 28.92 17.61
N ASP A 113 27.48 29.38 18.41
CA ASP A 113 27.98 30.76 18.33
C ASP A 113 28.62 31.06 16.96
N GLN A 114 29.45 30.16 16.44
CA GLN A 114 30.05 30.30 15.10
C GLN A 114 28.99 30.34 13.99
N LEU A 115 28.02 29.40 13.99
CA LEU A 115 26.99 29.32 12.96
C LEU A 115 26.05 30.54 12.99
N LEU A 116 25.57 30.93 14.17
CA LEU A 116 24.65 32.06 14.30
C LEU A 116 25.35 33.41 14.12
N GLY A 117 26.60 33.53 14.57
CA GLY A 117 27.47 34.68 14.31
C GLY A 117 27.78 34.87 12.82
N ALA A 118 27.89 33.78 12.06
CA ALA A 118 28.02 33.81 10.60
C ALA A 118 26.70 34.07 9.85
N GLY A 119 25.57 34.17 10.56
CA GLY A 119 24.28 34.55 9.98
C GLY A 119 23.39 33.38 9.56
N ALA A 120 23.59 32.16 10.08
CA ALA A 120 22.62 31.07 9.94
C ALA A 120 21.27 31.45 10.54
N ARG A 121 20.14 31.23 9.87
CA ARG A 121 18.81 31.71 10.32
C ARG A 121 18.44 31.20 11.71
N GLY A 122 18.66 29.91 11.97
CA GLY A 122 18.42 29.26 13.25
C GLY A 122 19.19 27.95 13.33
N VAL A 123 19.31 27.43 14.55
CA VAL A 123 19.97 26.15 14.83
C VAL A 123 19.03 25.28 15.66
N ALA A 124 18.75 24.06 15.20
CA ALA A 124 17.99 23.08 15.96
C ALA A 124 18.88 21.92 16.36
N VAL A 125 18.89 21.57 17.64
CA VAL A 125 19.79 20.55 18.21
C VAL A 125 18.97 19.34 18.62
N ASP A 126 19.15 18.24 17.87
CA ASP A 126 18.53 16.94 18.04
C ASP A 126 19.30 16.09 19.08
N ILE A 127 19.43 16.63 20.29
CA ILE A 127 20.13 16.01 21.42
C ILE A 127 19.38 16.39 22.70
N LEU A 128 19.10 15.41 23.55
CA LEU A 128 18.47 15.64 24.85
C LEU A 128 19.51 16.16 25.86
N PHE A 129 19.17 17.26 26.54
CA PHE A 129 20.02 17.91 27.54
C PHE A 129 19.37 17.89 28.94
N ASP A 130 18.87 16.74 29.34
CA ASP A 130 18.03 16.51 30.53
C ASP A 130 18.82 16.44 31.85
N VAL A 131 20.13 16.14 31.81
CA VAL A 131 20.99 16.04 33.00
C VAL A 131 22.16 17.04 32.96
N PRO A 132 22.40 17.86 33.99
CA PRO A 132 23.53 18.79 34.05
C PRO A 132 24.86 18.05 34.27
N ARG A 133 25.98 18.59 33.78
CA ARG A 133 27.30 17.95 33.91
C ARG A 133 28.25 18.79 34.78
N GLY A 134 28.83 18.13 35.78
CA GLY A 134 29.93 18.66 36.59
C GLY A 134 31.23 17.87 36.38
N PRO A 135 32.36 18.32 36.94
CA PRO A 135 33.61 17.55 36.90
C PRO A 135 33.45 16.21 37.63
N GLY A 136 33.54 15.09 36.91
CA GLY A 136 33.61 13.75 37.51
C GLY A 136 32.36 12.84 37.46
N GLN A 137 31.48 13.01 36.47
CA GLN A 137 30.20 12.27 36.23
C GLN A 137 28.95 13.02 36.72
N ILE A 138 27.80 12.60 36.17
CA ILE A 138 26.42 13.06 36.40
C ILE A 138 26.32 13.75 37.76
N ALA A 139 26.02 15.05 37.76
CA ALA A 139 25.83 15.78 39.01
C ALA A 139 24.62 15.15 39.72
N ALA A 140 24.88 14.23 40.65
CA ALA A 140 23.91 13.30 41.22
C ALA A 140 22.81 13.98 42.06
N GLN A 141 22.81 15.30 42.16
CA GLN A 141 21.84 16.10 42.89
C GLN A 141 21.88 17.53 42.36
N ILE A 142 21.10 17.83 41.32
CA ILE A 142 20.71 19.21 41.02
C ILE A 142 19.17 19.22 40.86
N ASP A 143 18.45 18.87 41.93
CA ASP A 143 17.00 19.13 42.04
C ASP A 143 16.69 20.64 42.16
N GLN A 144 17.71 21.49 42.20
CA GLN A 144 17.57 22.93 42.26
C GLN A 144 18.05 23.54 40.95
N CYS A 145 17.21 24.33 40.29
CA CYS A 145 17.55 25.09 39.06
C CYS A 145 18.63 26.18 39.26
N GLY A 146 19.47 26.04 40.28
CA GLY A 146 20.59 26.90 40.58
C GLY A 146 21.73 26.72 39.57
N SER A 147 22.49 27.80 39.41
CA SER A 147 23.68 27.84 38.55
C SER A 147 24.98 27.52 39.26
N GLN A 148 24.91 27.23 40.55
CA GLN A 148 26.09 26.89 41.34
C GLN A 148 26.52 25.46 41.00
N GLY A 149 27.80 25.25 40.71
CA GLY A 149 28.35 23.94 40.39
C GLY A 149 28.20 23.49 38.93
N LEU A 150 27.66 24.32 38.02
CA LEU A 150 27.66 24.02 36.59
C LEU A 150 29.10 23.95 36.06
N GLY A 151 29.43 22.87 35.34
CA GLY A 151 30.71 22.76 34.66
C GLY A 151 30.92 23.88 33.63
N ALA A 152 32.18 24.17 33.28
CA ALA A 152 32.52 25.25 32.34
C ALA A 152 31.79 25.12 30.98
N GLY A 153 31.60 23.89 30.48
CA GLY A 153 30.82 23.62 29.27
C GLY A 153 29.35 24.01 29.38
N ASP A 154 28.70 23.70 30.51
CA ASP A 154 27.30 24.08 30.78
C ASP A 154 27.16 25.60 30.92
N GLN A 155 28.14 26.26 31.54
CA GLN A 155 28.17 27.72 31.68
C GLN A 155 28.27 28.41 30.31
N LEU A 156 29.18 27.95 29.45
CA LEU A 156 29.34 28.48 28.09
C LEU A 156 28.09 28.23 27.25
N PHE A 157 27.54 27.02 27.31
CA PHE A 157 26.31 26.68 26.59
C PHE A 157 25.14 27.57 27.01
N ARG A 158 24.95 27.77 28.32
CA ARG A 158 23.94 28.69 28.84
C ARG A 158 24.16 30.14 28.39
N GLN A 159 25.41 30.60 28.33
CA GLN A 159 25.74 31.94 27.84
C GLN A 159 25.31 32.12 26.38
N VAL A 160 25.63 31.16 25.52
CA VAL A 160 25.25 31.18 24.10
C VAL A 160 23.73 31.11 23.94
N LEU A 161 23.03 30.27 24.71
CA LEU A 161 21.58 30.21 24.70
C LEU A 161 20.93 31.51 25.18
N ARG A 162 21.54 32.25 26.12
CA ARG A 162 21.05 33.58 26.51
C ARG A 162 21.22 34.62 25.41
N GLN A 163 22.25 34.47 24.58
CA GLN A 163 22.53 35.38 23.48
C GLN A 163 21.64 35.10 22.26
N TYR A 164 21.37 33.83 21.96
CA TYR A 164 20.67 33.43 20.72
C TYR A 164 19.43 32.55 20.92
N GLY A 165 18.89 32.46 22.14
CA GLY A 165 17.81 31.51 22.47
C GLY A 165 16.61 31.59 21.54
N ASP A 166 16.24 32.79 21.06
CA ASP A 166 15.13 32.98 20.11
C ASP A 166 15.32 32.29 18.76
N ARG A 167 16.57 31.94 18.41
CA ARG A 167 17.01 31.27 17.18
C ARG A 167 17.52 29.85 17.40
N VAL A 168 17.39 29.32 18.62
CA VAL A 168 17.81 27.96 18.96
C VAL A 168 16.61 27.10 19.37
N THR A 169 16.52 25.91 18.79
CA THR A 169 15.59 24.86 19.20
C THR A 169 16.34 23.74 19.89
N LEU A 170 15.89 23.32 21.08
CA LEU A 170 16.40 22.16 21.78
C LEU A 170 15.38 21.02 21.77
N ALA A 171 15.87 19.79 21.60
CA ALA A 171 15.04 18.59 21.59
C ALA A 171 14.37 18.32 22.94
N THR A 172 13.16 17.80 22.88
CA THR A 172 12.40 17.25 24.00
C THR A 172 11.83 15.90 23.57
N SER A 173 11.63 14.97 24.49
CA SER A 173 11.05 13.67 24.19
C SER A 173 10.09 13.22 25.29
N PHE A 174 9.14 12.35 24.99
CA PHE A 174 8.33 11.69 26.01
C PHE A 174 8.86 10.29 26.28
N GLU A 175 9.30 10.05 27.50
CA GLU A 175 9.72 8.73 27.95
C GLU A 175 8.59 8.03 28.69
N VAL A 176 8.46 6.72 28.47
CA VAL A 176 7.53 5.87 29.22
C VAL A 176 8.27 5.30 30.42
N ILE A 177 7.88 5.71 31.62
CA ILE A 177 8.40 5.17 32.87
C ILE A 177 7.49 4.03 33.30
N ALA A 178 8.04 2.81 33.38
CA ALA A 178 7.33 1.67 33.95
C ALA A 178 7.06 1.95 35.44
N GLY A 179 5.79 1.86 35.85
CA GLY A 179 5.43 2.00 37.27
C GLY A 179 5.78 0.75 38.09
N ASP A 180 6.03 0.96 39.38
CA ASP A 180 6.55 -0.03 40.35
C ASP A 180 5.57 -1.17 40.74
N ALA A 181 4.54 -1.43 39.94
CA ALA A 181 3.60 -2.53 40.15
C ALA A 181 3.27 -3.24 38.83
N GLY A 182 4.14 -4.16 38.42
CA GLY A 182 3.87 -5.15 37.37
C GLY A 182 3.51 -4.56 35.99
N GLY A 183 3.96 -3.34 35.66
CA GLY A 183 3.70 -2.70 34.37
C GLY A 183 2.29 -2.14 34.16
N ALA A 184 1.43 -2.21 35.18
CA ALA A 184 0.01 -1.79 35.06
C ALA A 184 -0.18 -0.27 35.00
N LEU A 185 0.80 0.52 35.41
CA LEU A 185 0.76 1.99 35.39
C LEU A 185 2.04 2.54 34.76
N SER A 186 2.13 2.48 33.43
CA SER A 186 3.16 3.21 32.69
C SER A 186 2.85 4.70 32.73
N ARG A 187 3.75 5.54 33.27
CA ARG A 187 3.60 6.99 33.31
C ARG A 187 4.49 7.63 32.25
N SER A 188 3.92 8.48 31.40
CA SER A 188 4.69 9.31 30.47
C SER A 188 5.36 10.46 31.23
N ARG A 189 6.65 10.71 30.97
CA ARG A 189 7.38 11.90 31.44
C ARG A 189 7.87 12.69 30.24
N LEU A 190 7.57 13.98 30.23
CA LEU A 190 8.18 14.90 29.28
C LEU A 190 9.62 15.21 29.74
N VAL A 191 10.58 14.83 28.91
CA VAL A 191 11.99 15.15 29.06
C VAL A 191 12.25 16.49 28.38
N VAL A 192 12.60 17.48 29.19
CA VAL A 192 13.00 18.82 28.73
C VAL A 192 14.46 19.09 29.11
N PRO A 193 15.14 20.02 28.42
CA PRO A 193 16.45 20.47 28.85
C PRO A 193 16.46 20.89 30.31
N HIS A 194 17.48 20.47 31.05
CA HIS A 194 17.60 20.73 32.47
C HIS A 194 17.48 22.22 32.75
N CYS A 195 16.70 22.61 33.76
CA CYS A 195 16.40 24.02 34.03
C CYS A 195 17.64 24.89 34.31
N ALA A 196 18.76 24.30 34.74
CA ALA A 196 20.03 25.02 34.89
C ALA A 196 20.60 25.55 33.55
N LEU A 197 20.22 24.93 32.42
CA LEU A 197 20.54 25.35 31.05
C LEU A 197 19.47 26.29 30.47
N ALA A 198 18.40 26.57 31.21
CA ALA A 198 17.32 27.42 30.72
C ALA A 198 17.83 28.82 30.39
N ALA A 199 17.41 29.31 29.23
CA ALA A 199 17.62 30.68 28.79
C ALA A 199 16.30 31.25 28.28
N PRO A 200 16.09 32.58 28.40
CA PRO A 200 14.89 33.21 27.86
C PRO A 200 14.74 32.94 26.36
N ASN A 201 13.51 32.72 25.93
CA ASN A 201 13.13 32.55 24.52
C ASN A 201 13.70 31.32 23.79
N THR A 202 14.46 30.44 24.47
CA THR A 202 14.85 29.14 23.90
C THR A 202 13.61 28.33 23.56
N ARG A 203 13.56 27.83 22.32
CA ARG A 203 12.43 27.03 21.85
C ARG A 203 12.67 25.56 22.13
N PHE A 204 11.60 24.85 22.42
CA PHE A 204 11.60 23.41 22.62
C PHE A 204 10.84 22.71 21.50
N GLY A 205 11.36 21.58 21.04
CA GLY A 205 10.80 20.83 19.93
C GLY A 205 10.79 19.34 20.21
N SER A 206 9.62 18.71 20.14
CA SER A 206 9.49 17.27 20.37
C SER A 206 10.03 16.46 19.19
N ILE A 207 10.93 15.53 19.50
CA ILE A 207 11.51 14.58 18.53
C ILE A 207 10.71 13.28 18.43
N ASP A 208 9.56 13.20 19.11
CA ASP A 208 8.68 12.05 19.09
C ASP A 208 7.98 11.89 17.73
N PHE A 209 7.92 10.65 17.26
CA PHE A 209 7.15 10.25 16.09
C PHE A 209 6.24 9.07 16.41
N ILE A 210 5.18 8.94 15.60
CA ILE A 210 4.41 7.69 15.57
C ILE A 210 5.13 6.72 14.63
N THR A 211 5.35 5.51 15.11
CA THR A 211 5.99 4.43 14.36
C THR A 211 4.98 3.34 14.03
N GLU A 212 5.05 2.80 12.81
CA GLU A 212 4.33 1.58 12.41
C GLU A 212 5.32 0.40 12.33
N GLY A 213 4.90 -0.86 12.53
CA GLY A 213 5.77 -2.03 12.33
C GLY A 213 6.33 -2.73 13.58
N GLY A 214 5.51 -2.89 14.64
CA GLY A 214 5.85 -3.67 15.83
C GLY A 214 7.06 -3.14 16.62
N GLN A 215 7.40 -3.79 17.73
CA GLN A 215 8.54 -3.36 18.56
C GLN A 215 9.91 -3.61 17.91
N ASN A 216 10.01 -4.52 16.95
CA ASN A 216 11.31 -4.95 16.41
C ASN A 216 11.85 -4.07 15.27
N ARG A 217 11.00 -3.40 14.47
CA ARG A 217 11.42 -2.53 13.34
C ARG A 217 10.44 -1.37 13.12
N PRO A 218 10.42 -0.38 14.03
CA PRO A 218 9.56 0.79 13.91
C PRO A 218 9.92 1.60 12.66
N THR A 219 8.98 1.75 11.74
CA THR A 219 9.12 2.53 10.52
C THR A 219 8.51 3.93 10.69
N PHE A 220 9.34 4.94 10.51
CA PHE A 220 8.99 6.35 10.65
C PHE A 220 8.53 6.91 9.32
N HIS A 221 7.30 7.43 9.28
CA HIS A 221 6.70 7.97 8.06
C HIS A 221 5.69 9.09 8.33
N GLN A 222 5.27 9.30 9.58
CA GLN A 222 4.36 10.38 9.97
C GLN A 222 5.14 11.61 10.45
N LEU A 223 4.55 12.79 10.30
CA LEU A 223 5.10 14.02 10.86
C LEU A 223 4.94 14.04 12.39
N GLY A 224 5.92 14.61 13.10
CA GLY A 224 5.94 14.62 14.57
C GLY A 224 4.73 15.32 15.24
N HIS A 225 4.02 16.22 14.54
CA HIS A 225 2.80 16.83 15.09
C HIS A 225 1.71 15.79 15.38
N ARG A 226 1.74 14.64 14.69
CA ARG A 226 0.82 13.53 14.93
C ARG A 226 1.05 12.85 16.26
N ALA A 227 2.30 12.65 16.64
CA ALA A 227 2.65 12.11 17.96
C ALA A 227 2.10 13.03 19.06
N LEU A 228 2.30 14.34 18.91
CA LEU A 228 1.81 15.34 19.86
C LEU A 228 0.28 15.40 19.92
N THR A 229 -0.40 15.38 18.78
CA THR A 229 -1.87 15.39 18.71
C THR A 229 -2.45 14.15 19.38
N ARG A 230 -1.86 12.98 19.14
CA ARG A 230 -2.27 11.72 19.78
C ARG A 230 -2.09 11.78 21.29
N ARG A 231 -0.95 12.29 21.78
CA ARG A 231 -0.71 12.45 23.23
C ARG A 231 -1.72 13.40 23.88
N ARG A 232 -2.00 14.55 23.27
CA ARG A 232 -3.02 15.50 23.74
C ARG A 232 -4.42 14.86 23.89
N GLN A 233 -4.74 13.89 23.05
CA GLN A 233 -6.02 13.18 23.09
C GLN A 233 -6.07 12.02 24.09
N GLN A 234 -4.91 11.46 24.44
CA GLN A 234 -4.81 10.26 25.28
C GLN A 234 -4.58 10.57 26.76
N SER A 235 -3.99 11.71 27.09
CA SER A 235 -3.59 12.07 28.46
C SER A 235 -3.79 13.57 28.71
N ASP A 236 -4.64 13.92 29.68
CA ASP A 236 -4.82 15.30 30.12
C ASP A 236 -3.53 15.88 30.72
N VAL A 237 -2.70 15.03 31.36
CA VAL A 237 -1.38 15.42 31.90
C VAL A 237 -0.43 15.76 30.77
N ASP A 238 -0.37 14.94 29.71
CA ASP A 238 0.48 15.21 28.56
C ASP A 238 0.02 16.49 27.85
N ARG A 239 -1.30 16.71 27.73
CA ARG A 239 -1.85 17.96 27.18
C ARG A 239 -1.39 19.18 27.99
N MET A 240 -1.52 19.12 29.32
CA MET A 240 -1.09 20.22 30.20
C MET A 240 0.42 20.48 30.05
N LEU A 241 1.27 19.45 30.08
CA LEU A 241 2.71 19.59 29.90
C LEU A 241 3.07 20.20 28.52
N LEU A 242 2.41 19.75 27.45
CA LEU A 242 2.62 20.30 26.11
C LEU A 242 2.24 21.77 26.02
N ASP A 243 1.17 22.19 26.69
CA ASP A 243 0.67 23.55 26.62
C ASP A 243 1.48 24.49 27.54
N ASP A 244 1.88 24.03 28.74
CA ASP A 244 2.74 24.77 29.68
C ASP A 244 4.11 25.08 29.09
N TYR A 245 4.75 24.07 28.49
CA TYR A 245 6.05 24.22 27.83
C TYR A 245 5.95 24.70 26.37
N LYS A 246 4.72 24.91 25.86
CA LYS A 246 4.43 25.32 24.48
C LYS A 246 5.12 24.46 23.42
N ILE A 247 5.15 23.14 23.66
CA ILE A 247 5.85 22.18 22.82
C ILE A 247 5.17 22.05 21.45
N LYS A 248 5.96 22.23 20.41
CA LYS A 248 5.63 21.89 19.01
C LYS A 248 6.49 20.71 18.56
N SER A 249 6.22 20.18 17.36
CA SER A 249 7.14 19.20 16.78
C SER A 249 8.50 19.85 16.53
N PHE A 250 9.57 19.07 16.58
CA PHE A 250 10.94 19.56 16.35
C PHE A 250 11.04 20.36 15.05
N ALA A 251 10.43 19.86 13.98
CA ALA A 251 10.39 20.53 12.69
C ALA A 251 9.71 21.91 12.73
N GLN A 252 8.55 22.03 13.39
CA GLN A 252 7.85 23.32 13.53
C GLN A 252 8.64 24.29 14.42
N SER A 253 9.20 23.79 15.52
CA SER A 253 10.00 24.59 16.45
C SER A 253 11.28 25.13 15.78
N ALA A 254 11.94 24.32 14.94
CA ALA A 254 13.11 24.73 14.16
C ALA A 254 12.78 25.84 13.15
N LEU A 255 11.65 25.72 12.44
CA LEU A 255 11.17 26.76 11.52
C LEU A 255 10.83 28.07 12.25
N ASP A 256 10.18 27.97 13.42
CA ASP A 256 9.87 29.12 14.27
C ASP A 256 11.15 29.81 14.79
N ALA A 257 12.16 29.04 15.21
CA ALA A 257 13.46 29.56 15.64
C ALA A 257 14.18 30.28 14.51
N ALA A 258 14.14 29.71 13.30
CA ALA A 258 14.71 30.32 12.10
C ALA A 258 13.87 31.47 11.54
N LYS A 259 12.74 31.81 12.18
CA LYS A 259 11.79 32.87 11.75
C LYS A 259 11.31 32.67 10.31
N ILE A 260 11.13 31.42 9.92
CA ILE A 260 10.65 31.02 8.59
C ILE A 260 9.14 30.84 8.68
N ALA A 261 8.39 31.66 7.94
CA ALA A 261 6.95 31.48 7.84
C ALA A 261 6.63 30.22 7.01
N TYR A 262 5.73 29.40 7.53
CA TYR A 262 5.22 28.20 6.84
C TYR A 262 3.69 28.15 6.97
N PRO A 263 2.99 27.63 5.95
CA PRO A 263 1.53 27.52 6.01
C PRO A 263 1.09 26.43 6.99
N PRO A 264 -0.17 26.44 7.44
CA PRO A 264 -0.71 25.38 8.29
C PRO A 264 -0.50 24.00 7.66
N VAL A 265 -0.06 23.04 8.47
CA VAL A 265 0.21 21.67 8.04
C VAL A 265 -1.13 20.99 7.72
N GLN A 266 -1.35 20.61 6.45
CA GLN A 266 -2.62 20.04 5.97
C GLN A 266 -2.63 18.50 5.86
N GLY A 267 -1.52 17.85 6.21
CA GLY A 267 -1.32 16.41 6.07
C GLY A 267 -0.55 15.83 7.25
N ASP A 268 -0.54 14.50 7.33
CA ASP A 268 -0.07 13.78 8.51
C ASP A 268 1.24 13.02 8.25
N ASP A 269 1.54 12.73 6.98
CA ASP A 269 2.67 11.90 6.58
C ASP A 269 3.80 12.74 5.95
N ILE A 270 5.05 12.29 6.14
CA ILE A 270 6.26 12.94 5.64
C ILE A 270 6.37 12.73 4.13
N TYR A 271 6.63 13.81 3.39
CA TYR A 271 7.03 13.74 2.00
C TYR A 271 8.55 13.62 1.94
N PHE A 272 9.05 12.40 1.78
CA PHE A 272 10.49 12.17 1.75
C PHE A 272 11.09 12.77 0.48
N TYR A 273 12.19 13.53 0.60
CA TYR A 273 12.95 14.01 -0.56
C TYR A 273 13.90 12.92 -1.05
N GLY A 274 14.41 12.08 -0.16
CA GLY A 274 15.23 10.94 -0.52
C GLY A 274 15.68 10.15 0.71
N GLY A 275 16.46 9.10 0.46
CA GLY A 275 17.07 8.29 1.51
C GLY A 275 18.30 8.97 2.12
N ARG A 276 19.17 8.15 2.72
CA ARG A 276 20.47 8.55 3.29
C ARG A 276 21.26 9.48 2.36
N GLY A 277 21.82 10.55 2.91
CA GLY A 277 22.72 11.46 2.18
C GLY A 277 22.02 12.41 1.21
N THR A 278 20.70 12.54 1.30
CA THR A 278 19.94 13.47 0.42
C THR A 278 20.20 14.92 0.79
N PHE A 279 20.32 15.24 2.08
CA PHE A 279 20.56 16.59 2.58
C PHE A 279 22.07 16.86 2.69
N PRO A 280 22.53 18.12 2.46
CA PRO A 280 23.91 18.48 2.69
C PRO A 280 24.27 18.26 4.16
N THR A 281 25.21 17.35 4.42
CA THR A 281 25.66 16.97 5.76
C THR A 281 27.15 17.21 5.89
N PHE A 282 27.55 17.95 6.93
CA PHE A 282 28.95 18.24 7.25
C PHE A 282 29.28 17.80 8.68
N SER A 283 30.52 17.37 8.90
CA SER A 283 31.01 17.00 10.23
C SER A 283 31.00 18.20 11.17
N LEU A 284 30.54 18.03 12.41
CA LEU A 284 30.64 19.06 13.44
C LEU A 284 32.11 19.47 13.69
N ALA A 285 33.06 18.53 13.56
CA ALA A 285 34.49 18.82 13.62
C ALA A 285 34.94 19.83 12.55
N ASP A 286 34.38 19.77 11.34
CA ASP A 286 34.76 20.68 10.26
C ASP A 286 34.39 22.14 10.55
N ILE A 287 33.43 22.37 11.44
CA ILE A 287 33.03 23.71 11.86
C ILE A 287 33.91 24.19 13.02
N LEU A 288 34.19 23.32 13.99
CA LEU A 288 34.99 23.69 15.16
C LEU A 288 36.48 23.87 14.85
N LEU A 289 37.01 23.19 13.83
CA LEU A 289 38.40 23.30 13.43
C LEU A 289 38.62 24.57 12.57
N PRO A 290 39.47 25.53 13.01
CA PRO A 290 39.62 26.82 12.34
C PRO A 290 40.02 26.72 10.87
N ASP A 291 40.92 25.80 10.53
CA ASP A 291 41.40 25.61 9.15
C ASP A 291 40.27 25.17 8.21
N ASN A 292 39.42 24.26 8.68
CA ASN A 292 38.26 23.78 7.91
C ASN A 292 37.17 24.85 7.83
N TRP A 293 36.91 25.57 8.91
CA TRP A 293 35.96 26.69 8.93
C TRP A 293 36.29 27.75 7.87
N GLN A 294 37.57 28.13 7.76
CA GLN A 294 38.02 29.12 6.78
C GLN A 294 38.02 28.55 5.36
N SER A 295 38.67 27.40 5.14
CA SER A 295 38.89 26.86 3.79
C SER A 295 37.64 26.24 3.15
N LYS A 296 36.85 25.46 3.91
CA LYS A 296 35.68 24.74 3.38
C LYS A 296 34.42 25.60 3.33
N PHE A 297 34.25 26.50 4.32
CA PHE A 297 33.00 27.25 4.50
C PHE A 297 33.14 28.76 4.33
N GLN A 298 34.30 29.23 3.86
CA GLN A 298 34.57 30.66 3.64
C GLN A 298 34.30 31.48 4.91
N SER A 299 34.78 30.98 6.05
CA SER A 299 34.54 31.57 7.37
C SER A 299 33.06 31.71 7.75
N GLY A 300 32.22 30.80 7.26
CA GLY A 300 30.81 30.69 7.61
C GLY A 300 29.84 31.28 6.59
N GLU A 301 30.32 31.87 5.50
CA GLU A 301 29.46 32.42 4.44
C GLU A 301 28.50 31.36 3.89
N PHE A 302 28.95 30.11 3.77
CA PHE A 302 28.10 28.99 3.35
C PHE A 302 26.83 28.84 4.21
N PHE A 303 26.91 29.08 5.52
CA PHE A 303 25.78 28.88 6.44
C PHE A 303 24.83 30.07 6.50
N ARG A 304 25.18 31.20 5.87
CA ARG A 304 24.37 32.41 5.89
C ARG A 304 22.98 32.15 5.33
N ASN A 305 21.96 32.62 6.04
CA ASN A 305 20.54 32.46 5.72
C ASN A 305 20.01 31.01 5.70
N LYS A 306 20.77 30.03 6.21
CA LYS A 306 20.35 28.62 6.27
C LYS A 306 19.83 28.22 7.65
N LEU A 307 18.92 27.25 7.69
CA LEU A 307 18.51 26.55 8.91
C LEU A 307 19.42 25.34 9.11
N ILE A 308 20.02 25.25 10.30
CA ILE A 308 21.01 24.22 10.61
C ILE A 308 20.43 23.23 11.61
N LEU A 309 20.61 21.94 11.32
CA LEU A 309 20.24 20.85 12.21
C LEU A 309 21.52 20.21 12.75
N ILE A 310 21.66 20.14 14.07
CA ILE A 310 22.78 19.45 14.72
C ILE A 310 22.24 18.16 15.32
N GLY A 311 22.82 17.03 14.98
CA GLY A 311 22.39 15.73 15.50
C GLY A 311 23.37 14.62 15.16
N MET A 312 23.10 13.41 15.64
CA MET A 312 23.93 12.25 15.37
C MET A 312 23.91 11.90 13.88
N ALA A 313 25.08 11.69 13.29
CA ALA A 313 25.21 11.28 11.90
C ALA A 313 25.05 9.75 11.73
N ASP A 314 24.79 9.34 10.49
CA ASP A 314 24.47 7.95 10.15
C ASP A 314 25.62 6.95 10.37
N ASP A 315 26.87 7.40 10.38
CA ASP A 315 28.06 6.58 10.51
C ASP A 315 28.32 6.12 11.95
N THR A 316 27.75 6.82 12.94
CA THR A 316 27.90 6.51 14.37
C THR A 316 27.04 5.34 14.85
N GLN A 317 26.00 4.97 14.09
CA GLN A 317 24.98 3.98 14.46
C GLN A 317 24.17 4.25 15.73
N LEU A 318 24.32 5.41 16.36
CA LEU A 318 23.69 5.72 17.65
C LEU A 318 22.23 6.17 17.51
N ASP A 319 21.86 6.76 16.37
CA ASP A 319 20.51 7.27 16.10
C ASP A 319 20.11 7.00 14.65
N ILE A 320 20.04 5.71 14.29
CA ILE A 320 19.58 5.27 12.97
C ILE A 320 18.14 4.78 13.07
N VAL A 321 17.29 5.32 12.21
CA VAL A 321 15.86 4.99 12.14
C VAL A 321 15.52 4.29 10.82
N ASP A 322 14.51 3.41 10.85
CA ASP A 322 13.95 2.79 9.65
C ASP A 322 12.88 3.69 9.03
N THR A 323 12.94 3.90 7.71
CA THR A 323 11.96 4.71 6.97
C THR A 323 11.51 3.96 5.71
N PRO A 324 10.45 4.42 5.03
CA PRO A 324 10.03 3.88 3.73
C PRO A 324 11.14 3.83 2.66
N LEU A 325 12.17 4.66 2.77
CA LEU A 325 13.31 4.74 1.85
C LEU A 325 14.56 3.99 2.34
N GLY A 326 14.44 3.24 3.44
CA GLY A 326 15.55 2.55 4.09
C GLY A 326 16.03 3.26 5.37
N ARG A 327 17.23 2.89 5.82
CA ARG A 327 17.81 3.40 7.06
C ARG A 327 18.45 4.77 6.85
N MET A 328 18.20 5.71 7.75
CA MET A 328 18.81 7.05 7.76
C MET A 328 19.04 7.54 9.19
N ALA A 329 19.82 8.60 9.36
CA ALA A 329 20.00 9.23 10.67
C ALA A 329 18.71 9.92 11.16
N GLY A 330 18.46 9.97 12.47
CA GLY A 330 17.31 10.68 13.05
C GLY A 330 17.27 12.16 12.64
N VAL A 331 18.44 12.81 12.60
CA VAL A 331 18.56 14.20 12.13
C VAL A 331 18.18 14.37 10.64
N GLU A 332 18.42 13.36 9.79
CA GLU A 332 17.96 13.36 8.39
C GLU A 332 16.45 13.16 8.25
N LEU A 333 15.84 12.38 9.15
CA LEU A 333 14.38 12.27 9.26
C LEU A 333 13.77 13.63 9.60
N HIS A 334 14.37 14.36 10.56
CA HIS A 334 13.95 15.73 10.90
C HIS A 334 14.13 16.70 9.73
N ALA A 335 15.21 16.58 8.95
CA ALA A 335 15.40 17.38 7.74
C ALA A 335 14.28 17.15 6.70
N ASN A 336 13.89 15.89 6.47
CA ASN A 336 12.74 15.55 5.62
C ASN A 336 11.42 16.14 6.15
N ALA A 337 11.19 16.08 7.47
CA ALA A 337 10.00 16.64 8.10
C ALA A 337 9.94 18.17 7.95
N ILE A 338 11.06 18.87 8.15
CA ILE A 338 11.16 20.33 7.96
C ILE A 338 10.91 20.68 6.51
N ALA A 339 11.57 20.01 5.57
CA ALA A 339 11.38 20.23 4.13
C ALA A 339 9.94 19.97 3.68
N THR A 340 9.27 18.98 4.29
CA THR A 340 7.86 18.69 4.04
C THR A 340 6.95 19.85 4.45
N ILE A 341 7.16 20.40 5.65
CA ILE A 341 6.37 21.53 6.18
C ILE A 341 6.67 22.80 5.38
N LEU A 342 7.95 23.08 5.12
CA LEU A 342 8.42 24.27 4.41
C LEU A 342 7.83 24.35 3.00
N GLN A 343 7.80 23.24 2.26
CA GLN A 343 7.24 23.20 0.90
C GLN A 343 5.73 22.92 0.86
N SER A 344 5.05 22.81 2.00
CA SER A 344 3.61 22.48 2.06
C SER A 344 3.26 21.13 1.41
N ARG A 345 4.18 20.16 1.45
CA ARG A 345 4.05 18.87 0.77
C ARG A 345 3.63 17.73 1.67
N ALA A 346 3.19 18.01 2.89
CA ALA A 346 2.69 17.00 3.83
C ALA A 346 1.64 16.09 3.16
N LEU A 347 1.91 14.79 3.19
CA LEU A 347 1.07 13.81 2.54
C LEU A 347 -0.25 13.69 3.29
N ARG A 348 -1.34 13.67 2.53
CA ARG A 348 -2.69 13.56 3.06
C ARG A 348 -3.54 12.63 2.22
N PRO A 349 -4.57 11.98 2.79
CA PRO A 349 -5.59 11.30 2.01
C PRO A 349 -6.20 12.25 0.96
N ILE A 350 -6.51 11.72 -0.23
CA ILE A 350 -7.17 12.48 -1.31
C ILE A 350 -8.47 13.17 -0.84
N PHE A 351 -9.20 12.53 0.06
CA PHE A 351 -10.38 13.10 0.70
C PHE A 351 -10.32 12.93 2.23
N PRO A 352 -10.73 13.94 3.02
CA PRO A 352 -10.73 13.85 4.49
C PRO A 352 -11.63 12.75 5.04
N ASN A 353 -12.74 12.45 4.35
CA ASN A 353 -13.69 11.42 4.76
C ASN A 353 -13.39 10.10 4.02
N THR A 354 -12.95 9.09 4.77
CA THR A 354 -12.63 7.76 4.25
C THR A 354 -13.81 7.09 3.53
N TRP A 355 -15.05 7.32 3.97
CA TRP A 355 -16.24 6.77 3.32
C TRP A 355 -16.55 7.43 1.98
N MET A 356 -16.18 8.70 1.80
CA MET A 356 -16.28 9.35 0.50
C MET A 356 -15.28 8.76 -0.49
N THR A 357 -14.04 8.52 -0.04
CA THR A 357 -13.03 7.78 -0.81
C THR A 357 -13.53 6.38 -1.16
N ALA A 358 -14.14 5.67 -0.21
CA ALA A 358 -14.73 4.35 -0.45
C ALA A 358 -15.82 4.38 -1.54
N GLY A 359 -16.72 5.37 -1.52
CA GLY A 359 -17.74 5.54 -2.55
C GLY A 359 -17.15 5.79 -3.94
N ILE A 360 -16.09 6.58 -4.04
CA ILE A 360 -15.40 6.83 -5.32
C ILE A 360 -14.67 5.57 -5.80
N VAL A 361 -14.01 4.84 -4.90
CA VAL A 361 -13.40 3.53 -5.21
C VAL A 361 -14.45 2.54 -5.71
N PHE A 362 -15.61 2.47 -5.06
CA PHE A 362 -16.72 1.62 -5.50
C PHE A 362 -17.11 1.91 -6.95
N LEU A 363 -17.36 3.19 -7.27
CA LEU A 363 -17.73 3.62 -8.62
C LEU A 363 -16.61 3.34 -9.63
N ALA A 364 -15.35 3.56 -9.25
CA ALA A 364 -14.20 3.30 -10.12
C ALA A 364 -14.03 1.81 -10.44
N VAL A 365 -14.18 0.93 -9.44
CA VAL A 365 -14.11 -0.53 -9.65
C VAL A 365 -15.27 -1.01 -10.52
N LEU A 366 -16.49 -0.47 -10.34
CA LEU A 366 -17.62 -0.78 -11.22
C LEU A 366 -17.40 -0.28 -12.65
N ALA A 367 -16.86 0.92 -12.83
CA ALA A 367 -16.52 1.44 -14.15
C ALA A 367 -15.46 0.55 -14.82
N ALA A 368 -14.44 0.12 -14.09
CA ALA A 368 -13.43 -0.83 -14.57
C ALA A 368 -14.06 -2.18 -14.97
N ALA A 369 -14.98 -2.71 -14.17
CA ALA A 369 -15.72 -3.94 -14.47
C ALA A 369 -16.58 -3.79 -15.74
N ALA A 370 -17.25 -2.65 -15.90
CA ALA A 370 -18.04 -2.34 -17.09
C ALA A 370 -17.17 -2.31 -18.35
N VAL A 371 -16.00 -1.65 -18.30
CA VAL A 371 -15.03 -1.64 -19.41
C VAL A 371 -14.57 -3.06 -19.75
N GLN A 372 -14.24 -3.88 -18.74
CA GLN A 372 -13.85 -5.27 -18.95
C GLN A 372 -14.97 -6.10 -19.59
N SER A 373 -16.23 -5.87 -19.20
CA SER A 373 -17.39 -6.61 -19.75
C SER A 373 -17.62 -6.36 -21.25
N GLN A 374 -17.18 -5.22 -21.79
CA GLN A 374 -17.34 -4.86 -23.20
C GLN A 374 -16.41 -5.66 -24.12
N ALA A 375 -15.32 -6.22 -23.58
CA ALA A 375 -14.41 -7.05 -24.37
C ALA A 375 -15.07 -8.38 -24.72
N LYS A 376 -15.09 -8.70 -26.02
CA LYS A 376 -15.73 -9.93 -26.57
C LYS A 376 -14.87 -11.18 -26.36
N GLN A 377 -13.55 -11.02 -26.33
CA GLN A 377 -12.61 -12.14 -26.22
C GLN A 377 -12.09 -12.28 -24.77
N PRO A 378 -12.00 -13.49 -24.21
CA PRO A 378 -11.49 -13.71 -22.85
C PRO A 378 -10.07 -13.16 -22.62
N ARG A 379 -9.19 -13.30 -23.62
CA ARG A 379 -7.81 -12.74 -23.55
C ARG A 379 -7.80 -11.22 -23.43
N SER A 380 -8.71 -10.53 -24.13
CA SER A 380 -8.82 -9.07 -24.05
C SER A 380 -9.30 -8.60 -22.69
N ARG A 381 -10.20 -9.35 -22.02
CA ARG A 381 -10.65 -9.04 -20.66
C ARG A 381 -9.50 -9.06 -19.65
N PHE A 382 -8.64 -10.07 -19.76
CA PHE A 382 -7.43 -10.16 -18.93
C PHE A 382 -6.48 -8.98 -19.17
N LEU A 383 -6.25 -8.61 -20.43
CA LEU A 383 -5.43 -7.44 -20.77
C LEU A 383 -6.03 -6.14 -20.22
N TRP A 384 -7.36 -5.98 -20.27
CA TRP A 384 -8.04 -4.85 -19.66
C TRP A 384 -7.89 -4.82 -18.13
N ALA A 385 -8.03 -5.96 -17.46
CA ALA A 385 -7.83 -6.05 -16.02
C ALA A 385 -6.40 -5.65 -15.62
N LEU A 386 -5.39 -6.15 -16.34
CA LEU A 386 -4.00 -5.78 -16.10
C LEU A 386 -3.76 -4.28 -16.38
N GLY A 387 -4.23 -3.79 -17.52
CA GLY A 387 -4.06 -2.38 -17.93
C GLY A 387 -4.73 -1.40 -16.96
N LEU A 388 -5.96 -1.71 -16.50
CA LEU A 388 -6.69 -0.87 -15.54
C LEU A 388 -6.06 -0.89 -14.14
N SER A 389 -5.56 -2.05 -13.71
CA SER A 389 -4.78 -2.16 -12.46
C SER A 389 -3.49 -1.33 -12.52
N CYS A 390 -2.74 -1.42 -13.62
CA CYS A 390 -1.56 -0.59 -13.85
C CYS A 390 -1.91 0.90 -13.93
N ALA A 391 -3.02 1.26 -14.58
CA ALA A 391 -3.48 2.64 -14.65
C ALA A 391 -3.85 3.19 -13.26
N TRP A 392 -4.50 2.40 -12.41
CA TRP A 392 -4.80 2.79 -11.02
C TRP A 392 -3.52 2.97 -10.20
N ALA A 393 -2.57 2.04 -10.31
CA ALA A 393 -1.26 2.15 -9.66
C ALA A 393 -0.50 3.41 -10.12
N ALA A 394 -0.52 3.69 -11.44
CA ALA A 394 0.10 4.88 -12.00
C ALA A 394 -0.59 6.16 -11.50
N ALA A 395 -1.92 6.19 -11.41
CA ALA A 395 -2.66 7.31 -10.82
C ALA A 395 -2.26 7.52 -9.35
N GLY A 396 -2.17 6.46 -8.55
CA GLY A 396 -1.69 6.53 -7.16
C GLY A 396 -0.26 7.09 -7.06
N PHE A 397 0.65 6.60 -7.91
CA PHE A 397 2.02 7.10 -7.99
C PHE A 397 2.10 8.58 -8.36
N LEU A 398 1.34 9.02 -9.37
CA LEU A 398 1.33 10.42 -9.82
C LEU A 398 0.73 11.36 -8.77
N LEU A 399 -0.37 10.95 -8.12
CA LEU A 399 -0.99 11.72 -7.05
C LEU A 399 -0.06 11.87 -5.83
N LEU A 400 0.65 10.81 -5.45
CA LEU A 400 1.61 10.85 -4.37
C LEU A 400 2.81 11.73 -4.73
N SER A 401 3.40 11.54 -5.91
CA SER A 401 4.64 12.21 -6.30
C SER A 401 4.45 13.70 -6.63
N GLN A 402 3.34 14.08 -7.29
CA GLN A 402 3.12 15.45 -7.78
C GLN A 402 2.16 16.27 -6.91
N ALA A 403 1.14 15.64 -6.34
CA ALA A 403 0.08 16.33 -5.60
C ALA A 403 0.15 16.15 -4.07
N SER A 404 1.09 15.33 -3.57
CA SER A 404 1.17 14.94 -2.15
C SER A 404 -0.12 14.30 -1.62
N LEU A 405 -0.85 13.57 -2.48
CA LEU A 405 -2.12 12.93 -2.13
C LEU A 405 -1.96 11.40 -2.08
N LEU A 406 -2.48 10.80 -1.01
CA LEU A 406 -2.55 9.36 -0.81
C LEU A 406 -3.86 8.83 -1.39
N LEU A 407 -3.75 8.00 -2.42
CA LEU A 407 -4.85 7.22 -2.99
C LEU A 407 -4.72 5.77 -2.50
N PRO A 408 -5.78 5.15 -1.94
CA PRO A 408 -5.77 3.72 -1.63
C PRO A 408 -5.53 2.91 -2.91
N THR A 409 -4.54 2.02 -2.90
CA THR A 409 -4.07 1.33 -4.11
C THR A 409 -4.31 -0.16 -4.06
N VAL A 410 -4.00 -0.83 -2.94
CA VAL A 410 -3.98 -2.29 -2.88
C VAL A 410 -5.36 -2.90 -3.08
N LEU A 411 -6.37 -2.39 -2.36
CA LEU A 411 -7.74 -2.91 -2.44
C LEU A 411 -8.38 -2.70 -3.82
N PRO A 412 -8.36 -1.48 -4.42
CA PRO A 412 -8.91 -1.28 -5.76
C PRO A 412 -8.21 -2.11 -6.83
N ILE A 413 -6.87 -2.20 -6.79
CA ILE A 413 -6.10 -3.02 -7.75
C ILE A 413 -6.50 -4.50 -7.61
N GLY A 414 -6.56 -5.00 -6.37
CA GLY A 414 -6.99 -6.38 -6.10
C GLY A 414 -8.41 -6.66 -6.59
N ALA A 415 -9.33 -5.72 -6.41
CA ALA A 415 -10.72 -5.86 -6.86
C ALA A 415 -10.85 -5.82 -8.40
N ILE A 416 -10.12 -4.93 -9.07
CA ILE A 416 -10.07 -4.83 -10.54
C ILE A 416 -9.50 -6.12 -11.14
N ALA A 417 -8.39 -6.63 -10.58
CA ALA A 417 -7.76 -7.87 -11.01
C ALA A 417 -8.67 -9.09 -10.77
N SER A 418 -9.31 -9.17 -9.59
CA SER A 418 -10.22 -10.26 -9.23
C SER A 418 -11.47 -10.28 -10.11
N THR A 419 -11.99 -9.11 -10.50
CA THR A 419 -13.12 -9.01 -11.43
C THR A 419 -12.76 -9.59 -12.79
N GLY A 420 -11.57 -9.28 -13.30
CA GLY A 420 -11.07 -9.84 -14.56
C GLY A 420 -10.90 -11.35 -14.51
N ALA A 421 -10.33 -11.86 -13.42
CA ALA A 421 -10.18 -13.30 -13.19
C ALA A 421 -11.55 -14.02 -13.10
N ALA A 422 -12.52 -13.43 -12.39
CA ALA A 422 -13.86 -13.96 -12.30
C ALA A 422 -14.54 -14.00 -13.68
N TYR A 423 -14.44 -12.94 -14.47
CA TYR A 423 -15.03 -12.88 -15.81
C TYR A 423 -14.43 -13.94 -16.73
N PHE A 424 -13.10 -14.11 -16.69
CA PHE A 424 -12.43 -15.18 -17.42
C PHE A 424 -12.93 -16.57 -17.02
N GLY A 425 -13.04 -16.83 -15.71
CA GLY A 425 -13.57 -18.10 -15.20
C GLY A 425 -15.00 -18.37 -15.67
N PHE A 426 -15.86 -17.34 -15.68
CA PHE A 426 -17.23 -17.45 -16.18
C PHE A 426 -17.27 -17.73 -17.68
N ASP A 427 -16.41 -17.10 -18.48
CA ASP A 427 -16.36 -17.35 -19.92
C ASP A 427 -15.92 -18.77 -20.23
N VAL A 428 -14.87 -19.28 -19.56
CA VAL A 428 -14.41 -20.65 -19.74
C VAL A 428 -15.48 -21.67 -19.32
N ALA A 429 -16.11 -21.46 -18.17
CA ALA A 429 -17.19 -22.34 -17.70
C ALA A 429 -18.40 -22.32 -18.66
N ARG A 430 -18.72 -21.15 -19.23
CA ARG A 430 -19.77 -20.99 -20.24
C ARG A 430 -19.42 -21.71 -21.52
N ASP A 431 -18.21 -21.55 -22.03
CA ASP A 431 -17.74 -22.23 -23.24
C ASP A 431 -17.77 -23.75 -23.07
N GLN A 432 -17.38 -24.27 -21.90
CA GLN A 432 -17.49 -25.69 -21.59
C GLN A 432 -18.94 -26.18 -21.50
N ARG A 433 -19.86 -25.43 -20.87
CA ARG A 433 -21.27 -25.79 -20.79
C ARG A 433 -21.93 -25.79 -22.16
N ASN A 434 -21.64 -24.78 -22.98
CA ASN A 434 -22.14 -24.69 -24.34
C ASN A 434 -21.63 -25.85 -25.19
N ARG A 435 -20.35 -26.21 -25.09
CA ARG A 435 -19.77 -27.39 -25.76
C ARG A 435 -20.50 -28.67 -25.36
N LYS A 436 -20.70 -28.91 -24.06
CA LYS A 436 -21.43 -30.09 -23.56
C LYS A 436 -22.90 -30.12 -24.01
N GLN A 437 -23.59 -28.98 -24.01
CA GLN A 437 -24.97 -28.87 -24.48
C GLN A 437 -25.09 -29.08 -25.99
N LEU A 438 -24.13 -28.58 -26.77
CA LEU A 438 -24.02 -28.85 -28.20
C LEU A 438 -23.78 -30.34 -28.44
N GLU A 439 -22.84 -30.96 -27.74
CA GLU A 439 -22.58 -32.39 -27.80
C GLU A 439 -23.83 -33.22 -27.45
N SER A 440 -24.54 -32.90 -26.37
CA SER A 440 -25.75 -33.64 -25.99
C SER A 440 -26.87 -33.46 -27.02
N SER A 441 -27.08 -32.22 -27.51
CA SER A 441 -28.11 -31.94 -28.52
C SER A 441 -27.80 -32.61 -29.87
N LEU A 442 -26.52 -32.72 -30.23
CA LEU A 442 -26.07 -33.42 -31.43
C LEU A 442 -26.15 -34.94 -31.27
N LYS A 443 -25.87 -35.49 -30.07
CA LYS A 443 -26.09 -36.91 -29.74
C LYS A 443 -27.57 -37.28 -29.92
N ASP A 444 -28.48 -36.49 -29.37
CA ASP A 444 -29.92 -36.73 -29.47
C ASP A 444 -30.45 -36.60 -30.91
N ARG A 445 -29.82 -35.75 -31.74
CA ARG A 445 -30.18 -35.52 -33.15
C ARG A 445 -29.33 -36.27 -34.17
N SER A 446 -28.43 -37.14 -33.72
CA SER A 446 -27.52 -37.93 -34.58
C SER A 446 -28.24 -38.87 -35.57
N ARG A 447 -29.56 -39.06 -35.39
CA ARG A 447 -30.44 -39.83 -36.26
C ARG A 447 -30.90 -39.06 -37.50
N ASP A 448 -30.80 -37.74 -37.52
CA ASP A 448 -31.21 -36.89 -38.66
C ASP A 448 -30.15 -36.93 -39.79
N PRO A 449 -30.52 -37.28 -41.05
CA PRO A 449 -29.58 -37.33 -42.17
C PRO A 449 -28.83 -36.01 -42.42
N VAL A 450 -29.40 -34.86 -42.08
CA VAL A 450 -28.72 -33.55 -42.22
C VAL A 450 -27.59 -33.39 -41.21
N VAL A 451 -27.78 -33.92 -39.99
CA VAL A 451 -26.76 -33.88 -38.94
C VAL A 451 -25.61 -34.85 -39.26
N ARG A 452 -25.89 -35.96 -39.98
CA ARG A 452 -24.84 -36.90 -40.43
C ARG A 452 -23.84 -36.28 -41.40
N ASP A 453 -24.30 -35.44 -42.33
CA ASP A 453 -23.41 -34.78 -43.30
C ASP A 453 -22.52 -33.72 -42.63
N ILE A 454 -23.07 -32.97 -41.67
CA ILE A 454 -22.31 -31.98 -40.89
C ILE A 454 -21.25 -32.68 -40.03
N ILE A 455 -21.58 -33.83 -39.42
CA ILE A 455 -20.63 -34.64 -38.62
C ILE A 455 -19.50 -35.20 -39.50
N ASN A 456 -19.79 -35.66 -40.70
CA ASN A 456 -18.78 -36.24 -41.61
C ASN A 456 -17.84 -35.19 -42.21
N GLN A 457 -18.26 -33.92 -42.28
CA GLN A 457 -17.43 -32.81 -42.77
C GLN A 457 -16.61 -32.11 -41.67
N GLN A 458 -16.89 -32.36 -40.38
CA GLN A 458 -16.14 -31.73 -39.29
C GLN A 458 -14.77 -32.39 -39.05
N THR A 459 -13.73 -31.55 -38.96
CA THR A 459 -12.31 -31.91 -38.77
C THR A 459 -11.87 -32.14 -37.33
N ASP A 460 -12.76 -31.93 -36.35
CA ASP A 460 -12.43 -32.08 -34.93
C ASP A 460 -12.49 -33.56 -34.51
N GLU A 461 -11.35 -34.25 -34.57
CA GLU A 461 -11.17 -35.68 -34.24
C GLU A 461 -11.73 -36.04 -32.86
N THR A 462 -11.65 -35.13 -31.89
CA THR A 462 -12.14 -35.36 -30.52
C THR A 462 -13.67 -35.50 -30.45
N LEU A 463 -14.38 -34.61 -31.15
CA LEU A 463 -15.85 -34.65 -31.24
C LEU A 463 -16.31 -35.90 -32.00
N LYS A 464 -15.58 -36.25 -33.07
CA LYS A 464 -15.83 -37.43 -33.90
C LYS A 464 -15.71 -38.72 -33.09
N GLN A 465 -14.66 -38.87 -32.28
CA GLN A 465 -14.47 -40.03 -31.39
C GLN A 465 -15.60 -40.16 -30.35
N VAL A 466 -15.95 -39.08 -29.65
CA VAL A 466 -17.00 -39.10 -28.61
C VAL A 466 -18.38 -39.48 -29.19
N LEU A 467 -18.67 -39.09 -30.43
CA LEU A 467 -19.90 -39.46 -31.12
C LEU A 467 -19.88 -40.92 -31.63
N LEU A 468 -18.71 -41.42 -32.07
CA LEU A 468 -18.52 -42.81 -32.51
C LEU A 468 -18.60 -43.82 -31.35
N GLU A 469 -18.07 -43.48 -30.18
CA GLU A 469 -18.18 -44.32 -28.97
C GLU A 469 -19.63 -44.46 -28.50
N GLY A 470 -20.40 -43.36 -28.50
CA GLY A 470 -21.83 -43.41 -28.21
C GLY A 470 -22.60 -44.31 -29.18
N ARG A 471 -22.21 -44.29 -30.47
CA ARG A 471 -22.76 -45.18 -31.51
C ARG A 471 -22.41 -46.65 -31.26
N GLN A 472 -21.19 -46.97 -30.81
CA GLN A 472 -20.81 -48.36 -30.50
C GLN A 472 -21.57 -48.89 -29.28
N GLN A 473 -21.75 -48.08 -28.24
CA GLN A 473 -22.55 -48.47 -27.07
C GLN A 473 -24.04 -48.68 -27.41
N GLU A 474 -24.63 -47.85 -28.27
CA GLU A 474 -26.00 -48.08 -28.75
C GLU A 474 -26.10 -49.28 -29.69
N LEU A 475 -25.10 -49.55 -30.55
CA LEU A 475 -25.09 -50.75 -31.39
C LEU A 475 -24.89 -52.03 -30.57
N LEU A 476 -24.10 -51.98 -29.50
CA LEU A 476 -23.97 -53.05 -28.52
C LEU A 476 -25.26 -53.23 -27.72
N GLY A 477 -25.89 -52.15 -27.26
CA GLY A 477 -27.18 -52.15 -26.57
C GLY A 477 -28.34 -52.61 -27.47
N ALA A 478 -28.35 -52.25 -28.76
CA ALA A 478 -29.33 -52.69 -29.75
C ALA A 478 -29.08 -54.14 -30.22
N ARG A 479 -27.82 -54.61 -30.22
CA ARG A 479 -27.51 -56.05 -30.38
C ARG A 479 -27.94 -56.87 -29.16
N ILE A 480 -27.97 -56.29 -27.97
CA ILE A 480 -28.43 -56.95 -26.74
C ILE A 480 -29.96 -56.81 -26.54
N GLY A 481 -30.59 -55.75 -27.05
CA GLY A 481 -32.02 -55.45 -26.91
C GLY A 481 -32.90 -55.77 -28.13
N GLY A 482 -32.30 -56.23 -29.24
CA GLY A 482 -33.00 -56.57 -30.48
C GLY A 482 -33.71 -57.93 -30.45
N GLY A 483 -34.78 -58.04 -29.65
CA GLY A 483 -36.01 -58.77 -29.96
C GLY A 483 -35.99 -60.11 -30.72
N ARG A 484 -35.04 -61.03 -30.49
CA ARG A 484 -35.10 -62.42 -31.02
C ARG A 484 -34.66 -63.52 -30.04
N TYR A 485 -34.80 -63.31 -28.73
CA TYR A 485 -34.82 -64.42 -27.77
C TYR A 485 -35.98 -64.24 -26.79
N GLN A 486 -37.06 -65.00 -27.00
CA GLN A 486 -37.99 -65.32 -25.93
C GLN A 486 -37.27 -66.27 -24.98
N THR A 487 -36.90 -65.79 -23.79
CA THR A 487 -36.54 -66.68 -22.69
C THR A 487 -37.81 -67.42 -22.24
N ARG A 488 -38.12 -68.56 -22.86
CA ARG A 488 -39.00 -69.55 -22.21
C ARG A 488 -38.21 -70.12 -21.03
N ARG A 489 -38.67 -69.85 -19.80
CA ARG A 489 -38.32 -70.65 -18.64
C ARG A 489 -38.80 -72.08 -18.89
N ALA A 490 -37.91 -72.95 -19.33
CA ALA A 490 -38.09 -74.39 -19.25
C ALA A 490 -37.30 -74.89 -18.04
N SER A 491 -38.01 -75.11 -16.94
CA SER A 491 -37.55 -75.96 -15.85
C SER A 491 -37.42 -77.39 -16.37
N THR A 492 -36.21 -77.89 -16.63
CA THR A 492 -35.90 -79.33 -16.47
C THR A 492 -34.42 -79.65 -16.71
N ARG A 493 -33.82 -80.20 -15.65
CA ARG A 493 -32.90 -81.36 -15.63
C ARG A 493 -31.65 -81.31 -16.53
N ILE A 494 -30.52 -81.10 -15.85
CA ILE A 494 -29.16 -81.38 -16.31
C ILE A 494 -29.10 -82.81 -16.84
N THR A 495 -28.75 -82.96 -18.12
CA THR A 495 -28.25 -84.23 -18.67
C THR A 495 -27.13 -83.93 -19.66
N ARG A 496 -25.94 -84.45 -19.37
CA ARG A 496 -24.73 -84.40 -20.20
C ARG A 496 -25.00 -85.05 -21.57
N CYS A 497 -24.45 -84.48 -22.63
CA CYS A 497 -23.77 -85.26 -23.67
C CYS A 497 -22.68 -84.44 -24.39
N PRO A 498 -21.60 -85.10 -24.86
CA PRO A 498 -20.32 -84.52 -25.24
C PRO A 498 -20.22 -84.24 -26.75
N ASP A 499 -19.06 -83.73 -27.21
CA ASP A 499 -18.64 -83.55 -28.62
C ASP A 499 -18.90 -82.19 -29.33
N TRP A 500 -18.51 -81.08 -28.69
CA TRP A 500 -18.29 -79.81 -29.40
C TRP A 500 -16.93 -79.74 -30.15
N ARG A 501 -16.05 -80.73 -29.98
CA ARG A 501 -14.71 -80.76 -30.60
C ARG A 501 -14.69 -81.10 -32.09
N ARG A 502 -15.84 -81.39 -32.73
CA ARG A 502 -15.91 -81.82 -34.14
C ARG A 502 -16.50 -80.77 -35.10
N ALA A 503 -16.89 -79.59 -34.61
CA ALA A 503 -17.49 -78.52 -35.43
C ALA A 503 -16.56 -77.32 -35.70
N LEU A 504 -15.29 -77.39 -35.29
CA LEU A 504 -14.30 -76.31 -35.44
C LEU A 504 -13.10 -76.69 -36.33
N SER A 505 -13.16 -77.82 -37.05
CA SER A 505 -12.06 -78.30 -37.91
C SER A 505 -12.11 -77.82 -39.37
N ASP A 506 -13.10 -77.03 -39.78
CA ASP A 506 -13.34 -76.79 -41.22
C ASP A 506 -12.92 -75.41 -41.75
N TYR A 507 -12.16 -74.58 -41.00
CA TYR A 507 -11.52 -73.40 -41.60
C TYR A 507 -10.12 -73.12 -41.05
N PRO A 508 -9.07 -73.18 -41.90
CA PRO A 508 -7.70 -72.85 -41.52
C PRO A 508 -7.42 -71.34 -41.66
N ASN A 509 -6.79 -70.80 -40.62
CA ASN A 509 -5.75 -69.76 -40.57
C ASN A 509 -5.69 -68.71 -41.69
N SER A 510 -6.06 -67.48 -41.34
CA SER A 510 -5.24 -66.31 -41.65
C SER A 510 -5.53 -65.16 -40.67
N TRP A 511 -4.62 -64.97 -39.71
CA TRP A 511 -4.15 -63.70 -39.12
C TRP A 511 -5.20 -62.73 -38.52
N ASP A 512 -5.00 -62.06 -37.41
CA ASP A 512 -4.08 -62.13 -36.27
C ASP A 512 -4.52 -60.97 -35.36
N GLY A 513 -4.36 -61.12 -34.04
CA GLY A 513 -4.10 -59.96 -33.18
C GLY A 513 -5.28 -59.36 -32.41
N TRP A 514 -5.28 -59.66 -31.11
CA TRP A 514 -5.74 -58.86 -29.96
C TRP A 514 -7.27 -58.79 -29.78
N VAL A 515 -7.90 -59.74 -29.08
CA VAL A 515 -7.87 -59.96 -27.62
C VAL A 515 -8.14 -58.66 -26.83
N TRP A 516 -9.38 -58.56 -26.34
CA TRP A 516 -9.76 -57.85 -25.13
C TRP A 516 -9.98 -58.87 -24.01
#